data_AF-A0A8W8K4E9-F1
#
_entry.id   AF-A0A8W8K4E9-F1
#
_cell.length_a   1.000
_cell.length_b   1.000
_cell.length_c   1.000
_cell.angle_alpha   90.00
_cell.angle_beta   90.00
_cell.angle_gamma   90.00
#
_symmetry.space_group_name_H-M   'P 1'
#
loop_
_entity.id
_entity.type
_entity.pdbx_description
1 polymer ?
#
loop_
_entity_poly.entity_id
_entity_poly.type
_entity_poly.pdbx_seq_one_letter_code
_entity_poly.pdbx_strand_id
1 'polypeptide(L)'
;KKERAKNPDKKGKGKSKEKKKKGQKADDDDVEFLTDSIDVLHFDDDDGLVVSITPAVLSVRPYIVCCIVKNLDLQKTANSFKQFITLQTKLHDTLCNKRQAATIATHDLSSVKGPLKFDAQFPPLLMIVPLSKQKEVSGETLVDDLMKEAEQIRREKKRNAVSGIHKYLDLLKDKTQYPCLIDSAGTVISFPPITNSNNTKISKETSSILIEVTSSTSLDVCKKVCDELLVKMLEMGLGKDSADEASPSAGQKTLTVEQVKVTDEEGNLRVVYPSRTDLSAVSNPGITVNRNYE
;
A
#
# COMPACT_ATOMS: atom_id res chain seq x y z
N LYS A 1 20.64 -35.51 -74.88
CA LYS A 1 19.79 -35.78 -76.06
C LYS A 1 18.95 -34.53 -76.32
N LYS A 2 19.21 -33.83 -77.45
CA LYS A 2 18.43 -32.79 -78.17
C LYS A 2 18.00 -31.53 -77.39
N GLU A 3 18.56 -30.34 -77.62
CA GLU A 3 18.44 -29.37 -78.75
C GLU A 3 17.11 -28.59 -78.87
N ARG A 4 17.28 -27.25 -78.98
CA ARG A 4 16.50 -26.20 -79.70
C ARG A 4 15.23 -25.66 -79.03
N ALA A 5 15.18 -24.39 -78.60
CA ALA A 5 15.24 -23.09 -79.31
C ALA A 5 13.88 -22.63 -79.86
N LYS A 6 13.41 -21.44 -79.41
CA LYS A 6 12.94 -20.31 -80.25
C LYS A 6 12.34 -19.19 -79.39
N ASN A 7 12.92 -17.99 -79.52
CA ASN A 7 12.25 -16.70 -79.38
C ASN A 7 11.74 -16.29 -80.79
N PRO A 8 10.74 -15.40 -80.97
CA PRO A 8 11.08 -13.97 -81.05
C PRO A 8 9.99 -12.93 -80.64
N ASP A 9 10.51 -11.75 -80.27
CA ASP A 9 10.04 -10.35 -80.44
C ASP A 9 8.55 -9.97 -80.59
N LYS A 10 8.13 -8.99 -79.78
CA LYS A 10 7.59 -7.72 -80.31
C LYS A 10 7.76 -6.53 -79.35
N LYS A 11 8.41 -5.48 -79.90
CA LYS A 11 8.72 -4.15 -79.37
C LYS A 11 7.47 -3.27 -79.12
N GLY A 12 7.58 -2.33 -78.17
CA GLY A 12 6.82 -1.07 -78.22
C GLY A 12 6.87 -0.15 -76.99
N LYS A 13 7.84 0.79 -76.97
CA LYS A 13 7.83 2.20 -76.45
C LYS A 13 7.12 2.51 -75.10
N GLY A 14 7.68 3.22 -74.11
CA GLY A 14 8.93 3.96 -74.00
C GLY A 14 8.96 4.89 -72.76
N LYS A 15 10.12 5.55 -72.60
CA LYS A 15 10.47 6.73 -71.77
C LYS A 15 10.74 6.57 -70.26
N SER A 16 12.04 6.55 -69.99
CA SER A 16 12.74 7.00 -68.78
C SER A 16 12.42 8.43 -68.34
N LYS A 17 12.31 8.67 -67.02
CA LYS A 17 12.95 9.81 -66.32
C LYS A 17 12.95 9.63 -64.80
N GLU A 18 14.16 9.68 -64.27
CA GLU A 18 14.59 9.77 -62.88
C GLU A 18 14.15 11.10 -62.22
N LYS A 19 13.66 11.09 -60.96
CA LYS A 19 13.98 12.08 -59.92
C LYS A 19 13.32 11.85 -58.55
N LYS A 20 14.19 11.81 -57.54
CA LYS A 20 14.11 12.36 -56.17
C LYS A 20 13.08 11.80 -55.16
N LYS A 21 13.66 11.11 -54.16
CA LYS A 21 13.31 11.08 -52.74
C LYS A 21 12.49 12.31 -52.27
N LYS A 22 11.32 12.04 -51.69
CA LYS A 22 10.79 12.76 -50.52
C LYS A 22 10.25 11.69 -49.57
N GLY A 23 10.77 11.68 -48.35
CA GLY A 23 10.35 10.74 -47.31
C GLY A 23 8.89 10.95 -46.97
N GLN A 24 8.15 9.85 -46.85
CA GLN A 24 6.99 9.80 -45.98
C GLN A 24 7.53 9.43 -44.60
N LYS A 25 7.47 10.42 -43.70
CA LYS A 25 7.51 10.18 -42.27
C LYS A 25 6.26 9.38 -41.91
N ALA A 26 6.45 8.45 -40.99
CA ALA A 26 5.40 7.78 -40.25
C ALA A 26 4.44 8.80 -39.65
N ASP A 27 3.15 8.62 -39.91
CA ASP A 27 2.13 8.87 -38.91
C ASP A 27 1.85 7.48 -38.31
N ASP A 28 2.68 7.10 -37.34
CA ASP A 28 2.25 6.14 -36.34
C ASP A 28 1.41 7.00 -35.41
N ASP A 29 0.09 6.86 -35.49
CA ASP A 29 -0.83 7.45 -34.52
C ASP A 29 -0.49 6.82 -33.16
N ASP A 30 0.40 7.46 -32.41
CA ASP A 30 0.64 7.20 -30.99
C ASP A 30 -0.67 7.51 -30.26
N VAL A 31 -1.56 6.53 -30.20
CA VAL A 31 -2.68 6.54 -29.26
C VAL A 31 -2.05 6.42 -27.87
N GLU A 32 -1.82 7.56 -27.21
CA GLU A 32 -1.50 7.60 -25.78
C GLU A 32 -2.63 6.87 -25.05
N PHE A 33 -2.39 5.61 -24.67
CA PHE A 33 -3.27 4.91 -23.75
C PHE A 33 -3.23 5.67 -22.43
N LEU A 34 -4.37 6.19 -21.98
CA LEU A 34 -4.50 6.78 -20.65
C LEU A 34 -4.22 5.70 -19.60
N THR A 35 -3.03 5.75 -19.00
CA THR A 35 -2.64 4.85 -17.91
C THR A 35 -2.91 5.51 -16.57
N ASP A 36 -3.56 4.79 -15.66
CA ASP A 36 -3.70 5.23 -14.27
C ASP A 36 -2.29 5.45 -13.66
N SER A 37 -2.15 6.35 -12.70
CA SER A 37 -0.82 6.72 -12.16
C SER A 37 -0.75 6.73 -10.64
N ILE A 38 0.43 6.39 -10.12
CA ILE A 38 0.81 6.62 -8.73
C ILE A 38 1.91 7.67 -8.73
N ASP A 39 1.61 8.84 -8.17
CA ASP A 39 2.55 9.92 -8.01
C ASP A 39 3.23 9.81 -6.64
N VAL A 40 4.49 9.40 -6.64
CA VAL A 40 5.30 9.29 -5.43
C VAL A 40 5.99 10.62 -5.15
N LEU A 41 5.59 11.28 -4.07
CA LEU A 41 6.25 12.46 -3.53
C LEU A 41 7.47 12.04 -2.72
N HIS A 42 8.58 12.75 -2.91
CA HIS A 42 9.78 12.55 -2.10
C HIS A 42 9.50 12.87 -0.63
N PHE A 43 10.33 12.31 0.25
CA PHE A 43 10.30 12.66 1.66
C PHE A 43 10.63 14.14 1.82
N ASP A 44 9.79 14.85 2.57
CA ASP A 44 10.00 16.24 2.93
C ASP A 44 11.03 16.34 4.07
N ASP A 45 12.19 16.95 3.82
CA ASP A 45 13.25 17.03 4.85
C ASP A 45 12.92 17.99 6.00
N ASP A 46 11.96 18.91 5.83
CA ASP A 46 11.54 19.86 6.86
C ASP A 46 10.36 19.31 7.69
N ASP A 47 9.33 18.77 7.02
CA ASP A 47 8.05 18.36 7.65
C ASP A 47 7.70 16.86 7.47
N GLY A 48 8.59 16.08 6.88
CA GLY A 48 8.34 14.67 6.57
C GLY A 48 8.18 13.78 7.81
N LEU A 49 7.22 12.86 7.75
CA LEU A 49 6.96 11.96 8.86
C LEU A 49 8.06 10.90 8.98
N VAL A 50 8.66 10.80 10.17
CA VAL A 50 9.67 9.79 10.49
C VAL A 50 9.14 8.80 11.52
N VAL A 51 9.48 7.52 11.35
CA VAL A 51 9.20 6.44 12.30
C VAL A 51 10.52 5.88 12.85
N SER A 52 10.80 6.08 14.14
CA SER A 52 11.98 5.48 14.79
C SER A 52 11.65 4.10 15.36
N ILE A 53 12.43 3.08 15.00
CA ILE A 53 12.33 1.71 15.51
C ILE A 53 13.20 1.56 16.76
N THR A 54 12.64 1.00 17.84
CA THR A 54 13.43 0.63 19.03
C THR A 54 14.00 -0.79 18.96
N PRO A 55 15.10 -1.07 19.66
CA PRO A 55 15.61 -2.44 19.80
C PRO A 55 14.60 -3.43 20.39
N ALA A 56 13.69 -2.96 21.25
CA ALA A 56 12.71 -3.83 21.93
C ALA A 56 11.78 -4.52 20.93
N VAL A 57 11.32 -3.80 19.90
CA VAL A 57 10.37 -4.33 18.91
C VAL A 57 11.00 -5.37 17.98
N LEU A 58 12.33 -5.36 17.82
CA LEU A 58 13.03 -6.28 16.92
C LEU A 58 12.86 -7.76 17.30
N SER A 59 12.68 -8.04 18.60
CA SER A 59 12.50 -9.40 19.13
C SER A 59 11.07 -9.96 18.95
N VAL A 60 10.10 -9.09 18.69
CA VAL A 60 8.67 -9.43 18.62
C VAL A 60 8.11 -9.26 17.21
N ARG A 61 8.43 -8.15 16.53
CA ARG A 61 7.92 -7.79 15.21
C ARG A 61 8.86 -6.77 14.51
N PRO A 62 9.99 -7.22 13.95
CA PRO A 62 11.08 -6.34 13.52
C PRO A 62 10.81 -5.47 12.29
N TYR A 63 9.84 -5.79 11.45
CA TYR A 63 9.68 -5.14 10.15
C TYR A 63 8.45 -4.21 10.13
N ILE A 64 8.66 -2.98 9.66
CA ILE A 64 7.61 -1.99 9.40
C ILE A 64 7.96 -1.22 8.12
N VAL A 65 6.94 -0.94 7.30
CA VAL A 65 6.98 0.06 6.23
C VAL A 65 5.79 0.98 6.40
N CYS A 66 5.99 2.24 6.05
CA CYS A 66 4.94 3.25 6.10
C CYS A 66 4.93 4.07 4.81
N CYS A 67 3.76 4.60 4.45
CA CYS A 67 3.62 5.66 3.46
C CYS A 67 2.39 6.50 3.81
N ILE A 68 2.34 7.73 3.31
CA ILE A 68 1.17 8.58 3.43
C ILE A 68 0.46 8.60 2.08
N VAL A 69 -0.85 8.45 2.06
CA VAL A 69 -1.65 8.65 0.85
C VAL A 69 -2.45 9.92 1.02
N LYS A 70 -2.24 10.89 0.11
CA LYS A 70 -2.86 12.22 0.15
C LYS A 70 -3.99 12.34 -0.87
N ASN A 71 -4.85 13.34 -0.67
CA ASN A 71 -5.93 13.72 -1.60
C ASN A 71 -6.92 12.58 -1.92
N LEU A 72 -7.26 11.79 -0.91
CA LEU A 72 -8.26 10.74 -1.02
C LEU A 72 -9.68 11.32 -1.03
N ASP A 73 -10.53 10.73 -1.85
CA ASP A 73 -11.97 10.92 -1.81
C ASP A 73 -12.67 9.60 -1.43
N LEU A 74 -12.93 9.43 -0.13
CA LEU A 74 -13.64 8.29 0.42
C LEU A 74 -15.17 8.42 0.31
N GLN A 75 -15.67 9.56 -0.20
CA GLN A 75 -17.09 9.85 -0.43
C GLN A 75 -17.50 9.80 -1.90
N LYS A 76 -16.54 9.71 -2.84
CA LYS A 76 -16.72 9.66 -4.30
C LYS A 76 -17.96 8.91 -4.77
N THR A 77 -18.10 7.69 -4.28
CA THR A 77 -19.35 6.91 -4.32
C THR A 77 -19.86 6.62 -2.92
N ALA A 78 -21.17 6.39 -2.78
CA ALA A 78 -21.80 6.05 -1.51
C ALA A 78 -21.17 4.85 -0.77
N ASN A 79 -20.45 3.98 -1.49
CA ASN A 79 -19.83 2.77 -0.97
C ASN A 79 -18.29 2.81 -0.89
N SER A 80 -17.62 3.89 -1.32
CA SER A 80 -16.14 3.90 -1.45
C SER A 80 -15.43 3.60 -0.15
N PHE A 81 -15.80 4.28 0.94
CA PHE A 81 -15.29 3.99 2.29
C PHE A 81 -15.51 2.52 2.70
N LYS A 82 -16.72 1.98 2.48
CA LYS A 82 -17.03 0.57 2.82
C LYS A 82 -16.20 -0.41 1.98
N GLN A 83 -16.03 -0.11 0.70
CA GLN A 83 -15.17 -0.90 -0.19
C GLN A 83 -13.71 -0.85 0.25
N PHE A 84 -13.23 0.30 0.73
CA PHE A 84 -11.86 0.43 1.24
C PHE A 84 -11.62 -0.41 2.50
N ILE A 85 -12.55 -0.37 3.47
CA ILE A 85 -12.49 -1.26 4.64
C ILE A 85 -12.58 -2.74 4.23
N THR A 86 -13.40 -3.06 3.23
CA THR A 86 -13.52 -4.42 2.69
C THR A 86 -12.23 -4.87 2.01
N LEU A 87 -11.55 -3.97 1.29
CA LEU A 87 -10.25 -4.23 0.67
C LEU A 87 -9.20 -4.58 1.72
N GLN A 88 -9.08 -3.78 2.80
CA GLN A 88 -8.18 -4.08 3.91
C GLN A 88 -8.45 -5.46 4.52
N THR A 89 -9.74 -5.79 4.73
CA THR A 89 -10.15 -7.11 5.26
C THR A 89 -9.77 -8.24 4.33
N LYS A 90 -10.00 -8.09 3.01
CA LYS A 90 -9.62 -9.10 2.01
C LYS A 90 -8.11 -9.32 1.96
N LEU A 91 -7.31 -8.26 1.97
CA LEU A 91 -5.84 -8.36 1.97
C LEU A 91 -5.31 -8.96 3.28
N HIS A 92 -5.95 -8.65 4.42
CA HIS A 92 -5.65 -9.32 5.69
C HIS A 92 -5.89 -10.82 5.61
N ASP A 93 -6.98 -11.26 4.99
CA ASP A 93 -7.34 -12.67 4.85
C ASP A 93 -6.44 -13.43 3.87
N THR A 94 -6.08 -12.80 2.74
CA THR A 94 -5.29 -13.44 1.67
C THR A 94 -3.79 -13.20 1.86
N LEU A 95 -3.29 -12.03 1.46
CA LEU A 95 -1.87 -11.73 1.35
C LEU A 95 -1.17 -11.67 2.72
N CYS A 96 -1.87 -11.23 3.75
CA CYS A 96 -1.34 -11.17 5.11
C CYS A 96 -1.53 -12.48 5.90
N ASN A 97 -2.09 -13.53 5.28
CA ASN A 97 -2.39 -14.81 5.91
C ASN A 97 -3.13 -14.65 7.26
N LYS A 98 -4.29 -14.00 7.25
CA LYS A 98 -5.12 -13.72 8.44
C LYS A 98 -4.34 -12.99 9.54
N ARG A 99 -3.60 -11.96 9.11
CA ARG A 99 -2.69 -11.13 9.91
C ARG A 99 -1.44 -11.83 10.47
N GLN A 100 -1.21 -13.11 10.16
CA GLN A 100 -0.04 -13.82 10.66
C GLN A 100 1.25 -13.41 9.95
N ALA A 101 1.19 -13.19 8.64
CA ALA A 101 2.36 -12.82 7.84
C ALA A 101 2.63 -11.31 7.85
N ALA A 102 1.58 -10.49 7.85
CA ALA A 102 1.69 -9.04 7.92
C ALA A 102 0.44 -8.42 8.57
N THR A 103 0.47 -7.15 8.92
CA THR A 103 -0.72 -6.43 9.40
C THR A 103 -0.70 -5.03 8.83
N ILE A 104 -1.74 -4.73 8.05
CA ILE A 104 -2.03 -3.38 7.56
C ILE A 104 -2.80 -2.64 8.66
N ALA A 105 -2.38 -1.42 9.00
CA ALA A 105 -3.21 -0.46 9.72
C ALA A 105 -3.27 0.86 8.96
N THR A 106 -4.39 1.54 9.09
CA THR A 106 -4.66 2.83 8.46
C THR A 106 -5.10 3.83 9.51
N HIS A 107 -4.53 5.03 9.44
CA HIS A 107 -4.69 6.10 10.41
C HIS A 107 -5.08 7.38 9.69
N ASP A 108 -6.02 8.15 10.24
CA ASP A 108 -6.31 9.51 9.73
C ASP A 108 -5.11 10.41 10.01
N LEU A 109 -4.44 10.88 8.97
CA LEU A 109 -3.21 11.65 9.11
C LEU A 109 -3.41 12.92 9.95
N SER A 110 -4.58 13.56 9.87
CA SER A 110 -4.88 14.79 10.62
C SER A 110 -4.87 14.60 12.14
N SER A 111 -5.04 13.36 12.59
CA SER A 111 -5.05 12.97 14.01
C SER A 111 -3.72 12.41 14.50
N VAL A 112 -2.79 12.10 13.59
CA VAL A 112 -1.48 11.54 13.90
C VAL A 112 -0.50 12.67 14.22
N LYS A 113 0.30 12.50 15.28
CA LYS A 113 1.33 13.47 15.68
C LYS A 113 2.72 12.86 15.52
N GLY A 114 3.49 13.38 14.56
CA GLY A 114 4.88 12.98 14.33
C GLY A 114 5.87 13.64 15.31
N PRO A 115 7.11 13.11 15.42
CA PRO A 115 7.57 11.83 14.87
C PRO A 115 6.92 10.63 15.57
N LEU A 116 6.96 9.47 14.92
CA LEU A 116 6.39 8.23 15.46
C LEU A 116 7.47 7.31 15.99
N LYS A 117 7.11 6.50 16.99
CA LYS A 117 7.98 5.50 17.60
C LYS A 117 7.37 4.12 17.47
N PHE A 118 8.05 3.22 16.76
CA PHE A 118 7.69 1.80 16.69
C PHE A 118 8.47 1.03 17.76
N ASP A 119 7.76 0.63 18.81
CA ASP A 119 8.34 0.13 20.05
C ASP A 119 7.70 -1.20 20.47
N ALA A 120 8.20 -1.82 21.53
CA ALA A 120 7.52 -2.90 22.24
C ALA A 120 7.44 -2.62 23.74
N GLN A 121 6.22 -2.67 24.28
CA GLN A 121 5.95 -2.40 25.68
C GLN A 121 5.47 -3.65 26.41
N PHE A 122 5.66 -3.69 27.73
CA PHE A 122 5.05 -4.74 28.54
C PHE A 122 3.52 -4.67 28.46
N PRO A 123 2.80 -5.80 28.37
CA PRO A 123 1.35 -5.82 28.18
C PRO A 123 0.52 -4.97 29.16
N PRO A 124 0.88 -4.85 30.46
CA PRO A 124 0.16 -3.99 31.40
C PRO A 124 0.41 -2.49 31.20
N LEU A 125 1.52 -2.11 30.57
CA LEU A 125 1.93 -0.71 30.33
C LEU A 125 1.47 -0.18 28.97
N LEU A 126 1.22 -1.08 28.01
CA LEU A 126 0.68 -0.72 26.70
C LEU A 126 -0.78 -0.30 26.87
N MET A 127 -1.06 1.00 26.90
CA MET A 127 -2.41 1.55 27.01
C MET A 127 -2.90 2.01 25.63
N ILE A 128 -4.08 1.54 25.21
CA ILE A 128 -4.67 1.89 23.91
C ILE A 128 -6.19 2.05 24.04
N VAL A 129 -6.76 2.97 23.27
CA VAL A 129 -8.21 3.04 23.02
C VAL A 129 -8.52 2.27 21.72
N PRO A 130 -8.84 0.97 21.75
CA PRO A 130 -8.97 0.16 20.54
C PRO A 130 -10.22 0.55 19.74
N LEU A 131 -10.23 0.36 18.42
CA LEU A 131 -11.38 0.70 17.55
C LEU A 131 -12.74 0.16 18.01
N SER A 132 -12.76 -0.96 18.74
CA SER A 132 -13.98 -1.61 19.22
C SER A 132 -14.49 -1.07 20.56
N LYS A 133 -13.73 -0.22 21.26
CA LYS A 133 -14.06 0.28 22.59
C LYS A 133 -13.94 1.81 22.63
N GLN A 134 -14.63 2.42 23.60
CA GLN A 134 -14.61 3.88 23.82
C GLN A 134 -13.70 4.30 24.98
N LYS A 135 -13.13 3.32 25.69
CA LYS A 135 -12.27 3.56 26.85
C LYS A 135 -10.90 2.95 26.61
N GLU A 136 -9.90 3.58 27.21
CA GLU A 136 -8.54 3.08 27.24
C GLU A 136 -8.47 1.78 28.03
N VAL A 137 -7.72 0.82 27.51
CA VAL A 137 -7.48 -0.50 28.13
C VAL A 137 -6.02 -0.88 27.97
N SER A 138 -5.52 -1.73 28.87
CA SER A 138 -4.18 -2.30 28.73
C SER A 138 -4.15 -3.37 27.64
N GLY A 139 -2.98 -3.56 27.02
CA GLY A 139 -2.72 -4.60 26.04
C GLY A 139 -2.96 -6.00 26.62
N GLU A 140 -2.62 -6.21 27.89
CA GLU A 140 -2.94 -7.43 28.64
C GLU A 140 -4.44 -7.71 28.65
N THR A 141 -5.25 -6.76 29.14
CA THR A 141 -6.71 -6.91 29.23
C THR A 141 -7.32 -7.14 27.85
N LEU A 142 -6.86 -6.40 26.84
CA LEU A 142 -7.38 -6.50 25.49
C LEU A 142 -7.10 -7.88 24.87
N VAL A 143 -5.88 -8.40 25.01
CA VAL A 143 -5.52 -9.72 24.48
C VAL A 143 -6.28 -10.82 25.22
N ASP A 144 -6.41 -10.73 26.54
CA ASP A 144 -7.17 -11.69 27.35
C ASP A 144 -8.65 -11.75 26.94
N ASP A 145 -9.29 -10.58 26.75
CA ASP A 145 -10.67 -10.49 26.28
C ASP A 145 -10.84 -11.16 24.91
N LEU A 146 -9.94 -10.87 23.96
CA LEU A 146 -9.98 -11.43 22.61
C LEU A 146 -9.73 -12.94 22.60
N MET A 147 -8.82 -13.44 23.46
CA MET A 147 -8.59 -14.88 23.61
C MET A 147 -9.82 -15.60 24.17
N LYS A 148 -10.49 -15.01 25.17
CA LYS A 148 -11.74 -15.55 25.72
C LYS A 148 -12.85 -15.58 24.67
N GLU A 149 -13.01 -14.51 23.89
CA GLU A 149 -13.98 -14.44 22.79
C GLU A 149 -13.69 -15.50 21.72
N ALA A 150 -12.43 -15.63 21.31
CA ALA A 150 -12.01 -16.62 20.31
C ALA A 150 -12.29 -18.06 20.78
N GLU A 151 -12.05 -18.36 22.05
CA GLU A 151 -12.34 -19.66 22.67
C GLU A 151 -13.85 -19.92 22.82
N GLN A 152 -14.64 -18.90 23.18
CA GLN A 152 -16.09 -19.00 23.23
C GLN A 152 -16.67 -19.33 21.85
N ILE A 153 -16.26 -18.59 20.81
CA ILE A 153 -16.69 -18.84 19.43
C ILE A 153 -16.29 -20.25 18.97
N ARG A 154 -15.11 -20.74 19.38
CA ARG A 154 -14.66 -22.11 19.09
C ARG A 154 -15.62 -23.13 19.71
N ARG A 155 -16.00 -22.95 20.98
CA ARG A 155 -16.92 -23.83 21.72
C ARG A 155 -18.33 -23.80 21.13
N GLU A 156 -18.87 -22.62 20.87
CA GLU A 156 -20.20 -22.44 20.28
C GLU A 156 -20.31 -23.10 18.90
N LYS A 157 -19.28 -22.95 18.07
CA LYS A 157 -19.23 -23.56 16.73
C LYS A 157 -18.76 -25.03 16.76
N LYS A 158 -18.59 -25.63 17.94
CA LYS A 158 -18.11 -27.01 18.16
C LYS A 158 -16.87 -27.37 17.34
N ARG A 159 -15.93 -26.41 17.22
CA ARG A 159 -14.71 -26.60 16.43
C ARG A 159 -13.59 -27.19 17.29
N ASN A 160 -12.79 -28.07 16.70
CA ASN A 160 -11.63 -28.65 17.37
C ASN A 160 -10.52 -27.60 17.60
N ALA A 161 -10.42 -26.58 16.74
CA ALA A 161 -9.42 -25.52 16.84
C ALA A 161 -10.05 -24.13 16.71
N VAL A 162 -9.38 -23.12 17.30
CA VAL A 162 -9.74 -21.71 17.15
C VAL A 162 -9.81 -21.36 15.67
N SER A 163 -10.81 -20.55 15.29
CA SER A 163 -11.00 -20.11 13.91
C SER A 163 -9.70 -19.54 13.33
N GLY A 164 -9.39 -19.85 12.07
CA GLY A 164 -8.20 -19.31 11.39
C GLY A 164 -8.08 -17.79 11.49
N ILE A 165 -9.21 -17.09 11.66
CA ILE A 165 -9.28 -15.63 11.79
C ILE A 165 -8.67 -15.11 13.10
N HIS A 166 -8.60 -15.90 14.18
CA HIS A 166 -8.03 -15.47 15.46
C HIS A 166 -6.63 -16.04 15.70
N LYS A 167 -6.04 -16.75 14.73
CA LYS A 167 -4.68 -17.32 14.84
C LYS A 167 -3.58 -16.26 15.00
N TYR A 168 -3.87 -15.00 14.69
CA TYR A 168 -2.93 -13.92 14.94
C TYR A 168 -2.72 -13.67 16.45
N LEU A 169 -3.67 -14.06 17.32
CA LEU A 169 -3.54 -13.95 18.78
C LEU A 169 -2.42 -14.85 19.31
N ASP A 170 -2.21 -16.01 18.67
CA ASP A 170 -1.14 -16.95 19.04
C ASP A 170 0.26 -16.34 18.86
N LEU A 171 0.41 -15.31 18.01
CA LEU A 171 1.69 -14.62 17.80
C LEU A 171 2.17 -13.86 19.04
N LEU A 172 1.26 -13.55 19.97
CA LEU A 172 1.56 -12.79 21.19
C LEU A 172 1.69 -13.67 22.43
N LYS A 173 1.21 -14.92 22.39
CA LYS A 173 1.03 -15.77 23.59
C LYS A 173 2.30 -15.97 24.42
N ASP A 174 3.45 -16.10 23.76
CA ASP A 174 4.74 -16.38 24.41
C ASP A 174 5.66 -15.15 24.45
N LYS A 175 5.13 -13.95 24.18
CA LYS A 175 5.90 -12.71 24.13
C LYS A 175 5.78 -11.96 25.46
N THR A 176 6.92 -11.53 25.98
CA THR A 176 7.00 -10.71 27.20
C THR A 176 6.62 -9.24 26.96
N GLN A 177 6.79 -8.78 25.72
CA GLN A 177 6.46 -7.43 25.27
C GLN A 177 5.63 -7.50 24.00
N TYR A 178 4.79 -6.49 23.78
CA TYR A 178 3.89 -6.37 22.66
C TYR A 178 4.27 -5.16 21.81
N PRO A 179 4.30 -5.29 20.47
CA PRO A 179 4.67 -4.21 19.59
C PRO A 179 3.58 -3.13 19.58
N CYS A 180 3.99 -1.87 19.49
CA CYS A 180 3.08 -0.74 19.38
C CYS A 180 3.69 0.37 18.53
N LEU A 181 2.82 1.14 17.86
CA LEU A 181 3.18 2.40 17.25
C LEU A 181 2.66 3.53 18.13
N ILE A 182 3.55 4.45 18.48
CA ILE A 182 3.31 5.53 19.44
C ILE A 182 3.53 6.86 18.74
N ASP A 183 2.64 7.82 18.98
CA ASP A 183 2.79 9.19 18.48
C ASP A 183 3.71 10.04 19.36
N SER A 184 4.02 11.27 18.93
CA SER A 184 4.87 12.18 19.70
C SER A 184 4.23 12.70 20.99
N ALA A 185 2.92 12.51 21.17
CA ALA A 185 2.22 12.79 22.42
C ALA A 185 2.26 11.59 23.40
N GLY A 186 2.91 10.49 23.04
CA GLY A 186 2.99 9.27 23.85
C GLY A 186 1.76 8.38 23.76
N THR A 187 0.83 8.66 22.84
CA THR A 187 -0.40 7.89 22.64
C THR A 187 -0.11 6.68 21.76
N VAL A 188 -0.54 5.49 22.18
CA VAL A 188 -0.48 4.31 21.31
C VAL A 188 -1.56 4.42 20.23
N ILE A 189 -1.13 4.53 18.98
CA ILE A 189 -2.01 4.64 17.81
C ILE A 189 -2.23 3.30 17.11
N SER A 190 -1.34 2.33 17.31
CA SER A 190 -1.48 0.97 16.78
C SER A 190 -0.89 -0.07 17.73
N PHE A 191 -1.54 -1.23 17.82
CA PHE A 191 -1.05 -2.43 18.49
C PHE A 191 -1.11 -3.62 17.52
N PRO A 192 -0.10 -3.81 16.65
CA PRO A 192 -0.06 -4.96 15.74
C PRO A 192 0.14 -6.31 16.46
N PRO A 193 -0.40 -7.43 15.95
CA PRO A 193 -1.35 -7.55 14.84
C PRO A 193 -2.82 -7.37 15.26
N ILE A 194 -3.07 -6.81 16.46
CA ILE A 194 -4.39 -6.80 17.12
C ILE A 194 -5.32 -5.75 16.54
N THR A 195 -4.99 -4.46 16.72
CA THR A 195 -5.91 -3.37 16.41
C THR A 195 -5.18 -2.03 16.29
N ASN A 196 -5.80 -1.09 15.58
CA ASN A 196 -5.47 0.33 15.62
C ASN A 196 -6.31 1.07 16.67
N SER A 197 -5.87 2.28 17.00
CA SER A 197 -6.52 3.15 17.97
C SER A 197 -7.72 3.88 17.38
N ASN A 198 -8.75 4.08 18.19
CA ASN A 198 -9.90 4.92 17.89
C ASN A 198 -9.52 6.40 17.76
N ASN A 199 -8.42 6.82 18.40
CA ASN A 199 -7.93 8.20 18.33
C ASN A 199 -7.48 8.60 16.92
N THR A 200 -7.05 7.62 16.11
CA THR A 200 -6.59 7.84 14.73
C THR A 200 -7.48 7.18 13.69
N LYS A 201 -8.75 6.97 14.03
CA LYS A 201 -9.70 6.24 13.19
C LYS A 201 -10.02 7.03 11.93
N ILE A 202 -9.88 6.38 10.78
CA ILE A 202 -10.35 6.93 9.50
C ILE A 202 -11.89 7.01 9.44
N SER A 203 -12.40 8.04 8.81
CA SER A 203 -13.82 8.23 8.50
C SER A 203 -14.02 8.46 7.00
N LYS A 204 -15.25 8.77 6.59
CA LYS A 204 -15.53 9.11 5.19
C LYS A 204 -14.93 10.47 4.82
N GLU A 205 -14.73 11.32 5.81
CA GLU A 205 -14.23 12.69 5.67
C GLU A 205 -12.70 12.74 5.60
N THR A 206 -12.02 11.64 5.93
CA THR A 206 -10.56 11.55 5.88
C THR A 206 -10.05 11.70 4.45
N SER A 207 -9.19 12.70 4.23
CA SER A 207 -8.58 13.00 2.92
C SER A 207 -7.11 12.58 2.81
N SER A 208 -6.45 12.31 3.93
CA SER A 208 -5.07 11.83 3.97
C SER A 208 -4.95 10.74 5.02
N ILE A 209 -4.31 9.62 4.65
CA ILE A 209 -4.11 8.50 5.57
C ILE A 209 -2.63 8.16 5.69
N LEU A 210 -2.21 7.86 6.91
CA LEU A 210 -0.98 7.11 7.15
C LEU A 210 -1.31 5.63 7.05
N ILE A 211 -0.57 4.93 6.18
CA ILE A 211 -0.60 3.48 6.07
C ILE A 211 0.66 2.95 6.74
N GLU A 212 0.50 1.99 7.65
CA GLU A 212 1.59 1.16 8.14
C GLU A 212 1.36 -0.30 7.78
N VAL A 213 2.43 -1.02 7.45
CA VAL A 213 2.42 -2.47 7.32
C VAL A 213 3.55 -3.06 8.13
N THR A 214 3.20 -3.88 9.12
CA THR A 214 4.17 -4.55 10.00
C THR A 214 4.21 -6.05 9.74
N SER A 215 5.36 -6.68 9.95
CA SER A 215 5.55 -8.12 9.79
C SER A 215 6.59 -8.68 10.76
N SER A 216 6.41 -9.95 11.14
CA SER A 216 7.41 -10.74 11.85
C SER A 216 8.29 -11.59 10.91
N THR A 217 7.99 -11.66 9.61
CA THR A 217 8.63 -12.58 8.66
C THR A 217 9.72 -11.91 7.84
N SER A 218 9.40 -10.87 7.07
CA SER A 218 10.38 -10.10 6.31
C SER A 218 9.87 -8.72 5.91
N LEU A 219 10.82 -7.83 5.61
CA LEU A 219 10.53 -6.52 5.04
C LEU A 219 9.84 -6.61 3.67
N ASP A 220 10.23 -7.59 2.84
CA ASP A 220 9.64 -7.78 1.51
C ASP A 220 8.14 -8.10 1.58
N VAL A 221 7.69 -8.82 2.62
CA VAL A 221 6.26 -9.06 2.82
C VAL A 221 5.53 -7.76 3.11
N CYS A 222 6.10 -6.88 3.95
CA CYS A 222 5.52 -5.55 4.20
C CYS A 222 5.39 -4.73 2.91
N LYS A 223 6.48 -4.67 2.12
CA LYS A 223 6.51 -3.94 0.84
C LYS A 223 5.47 -4.47 -0.14
N LYS A 224 5.42 -5.78 -0.38
CA LYS A 224 4.44 -6.40 -1.29
C LYS A 224 2.99 -6.14 -0.87
N VAL A 225 2.71 -6.20 0.43
CA VAL A 225 1.37 -5.92 0.97
C VAL A 225 1.00 -4.45 0.76
N CYS A 226 1.94 -3.55 0.99
CA CYS A 226 1.73 -2.12 0.79
C CYS A 226 1.57 -1.77 -0.70
N ASP A 227 2.39 -2.35 -1.58
CA ASP A 227 2.30 -2.20 -3.04
C ASP A 227 0.91 -2.62 -3.54
N GLU A 228 0.45 -3.82 -3.16
CA GLU A 228 -0.87 -4.35 -3.55
C GLU A 228 -2.00 -3.46 -3.03
N LEU A 229 -1.90 -2.96 -1.79
CA LEU A 229 -2.90 -2.05 -1.24
C LEU A 229 -2.99 -0.75 -2.05
N LEU A 230 -1.86 -0.12 -2.36
CA LEU A 230 -1.82 1.13 -3.13
C LEU A 230 -2.39 0.94 -4.54
N VAL A 231 -2.03 -0.15 -5.21
CA VAL A 231 -2.57 -0.46 -6.54
C VAL A 231 -4.08 -0.69 -6.50
N LYS A 232 -4.59 -1.42 -5.49
CA LYS A 232 -6.03 -1.63 -5.34
C LYS A 232 -6.77 -0.34 -4.98
N MET A 233 -6.16 0.56 -4.22
CA MET A 233 -6.72 1.90 -3.95
C MET A 233 -6.83 2.74 -5.23
N LEU A 234 -5.82 2.67 -6.10
CA LEU A 234 -5.83 3.32 -7.41
C LEU A 234 -6.91 2.73 -8.33
N GLU A 235 -6.99 1.40 -8.44
CA GLU A 235 -8.02 0.72 -9.25
C GLU A 235 -9.45 1.11 -8.83
N MET A 236 -9.67 1.25 -7.52
CA MET A 236 -10.93 1.73 -6.94
C MET A 236 -11.22 3.21 -7.23
N GLY A 237 -10.24 3.98 -7.70
CA GLY A 237 -10.37 5.40 -8.01
C GLY A 237 -10.51 6.28 -6.77
N LEU A 238 -9.90 5.89 -5.65
CA LEU A 238 -9.94 6.66 -4.39
C LEU A 238 -9.08 7.93 -4.42
N GLY A 239 -8.17 8.03 -5.38
CA GLY A 239 -7.38 9.23 -5.60
C GLY A 239 -8.16 10.32 -6.33
N LYS A 240 -7.48 11.44 -6.61
CA LYS A 240 -8.08 12.58 -7.30
C LYS A 240 -8.31 12.23 -8.78
N ASP A 241 -9.46 12.61 -9.31
CA ASP A 241 -9.65 12.65 -10.76
C ASP A 241 -8.88 13.85 -11.30
N SER A 242 -8.14 13.71 -12.40
CA SER A 242 -7.52 14.88 -13.04
C SER A 242 -8.64 15.88 -13.40
N ALA A 243 -8.56 17.07 -12.80
CA ALA A 243 -9.71 17.97 -12.64
C ALA A 243 -10.07 18.78 -13.90
N ASP A 244 -9.46 18.47 -15.04
CA ASP A 244 -9.74 19.15 -16.29
C ASP A 244 -10.53 18.23 -17.20
N GLU A 245 -11.87 18.34 -17.18
CA GLU A 245 -12.75 17.71 -18.17
C GLU A 245 -12.47 18.20 -19.61
N ALA A 246 -11.63 19.24 -19.77
CA ALA A 246 -11.12 19.73 -21.05
C ALA A 246 -9.71 19.22 -21.41
N SER A 247 -9.05 18.47 -20.53
CA SER A 247 -7.73 17.87 -20.77
C SER A 247 -7.86 16.49 -21.44
N PRO A 248 -6.93 16.09 -22.33
CA PRO A 248 -6.87 14.73 -22.85
C PRO A 248 -6.74 13.65 -21.76
N SER A 249 -6.39 14.01 -20.51
CA SER A 249 -6.30 13.13 -19.35
C SER A 249 -7.63 12.83 -18.64
N ALA A 250 -8.77 13.31 -19.16
CA ALA A 250 -10.09 13.10 -18.57
C ALA A 250 -10.37 11.59 -18.38
N GLY A 251 -10.51 11.16 -17.12
CA GLY A 251 -10.74 9.76 -16.75
C GLY A 251 -9.50 8.99 -16.26
N GLN A 252 -8.30 9.59 -16.30
CA GLN A 252 -7.11 9.04 -15.66
C GLN A 252 -7.24 9.15 -14.13
N LYS A 253 -7.04 8.03 -13.43
CA LYS A 253 -6.99 8.01 -11.96
C LYS A 253 -5.57 8.25 -11.51
N THR A 254 -5.40 9.09 -10.49
CA THR A 254 -4.08 9.36 -9.90
C THR A 254 -4.12 9.22 -8.39
N LEU A 255 -3.20 8.44 -7.83
CA LEU A 255 -3.01 8.30 -6.38
C LEU A 255 -1.72 9.01 -5.96
N THR A 256 -1.82 9.99 -5.07
CA THR A 256 -0.64 10.69 -4.52
C THR A 256 -0.15 9.98 -3.26
N VAL A 257 1.09 9.51 -3.29
CA VAL A 257 1.72 8.76 -2.20
C VAL A 257 3.00 9.46 -1.77
N GLU A 258 3.14 9.78 -0.50
CA GLU A 258 4.35 10.39 0.05
C GLU A 258 5.19 9.37 0.82
N GLN A 259 6.50 9.50 0.65
CA GLN A 259 7.49 8.65 1.31
C GLN A 259 7.52 8.91 2.83
N VAL A 260 7.59 7.83 3.60
CA VAL A 260 7.88 7.89 5.04
C VAL A 260 9.24 7.24 5.29
N LYS A 261 10.09 7.92 6.07
CA LYS A 261 11.39 7.39 6.51
C LYS A 261 11.21 6.60 7.80
N VAL A 262 11.82 5.42 7.83
CA VAL A 262 11.92 4.58 9.01
C VAL A 262 13.40 4.52 9.41
N THR A 263 13.71 4.94 10.63
CA THR A 263 15.08 5.00 11.16
C THR A 263 15.22 4.10 12.38
N ASP A 264 16.44 3.85 12.83
CA ASP A 264 16.67 3.39 14.21
C ASP A 264 16.78 4.57 15.19
N GLU A 265 17.01 4.27 16.47
CA GLU A 265 17.15 5.27 17.55
C GLU A 265 18.35 6.20 17.37
N GLU A 266 19.36 5.79 16.59
CA GLU A 266 20.52 6.61 16.25
C GLU A 266 20.26 7.52 15.03
N GLY A 267 19.10 7.39 14.41
CA GLY A 267 18.72 8.15 13.21
C GLY A 267 19.21 7.53 11.90
N ASN A 268 19.81 6.34 11.92
CA ASN A 268 20.23 5.67 10.70
C ASN A 268 19.02 5.19 9.92
N LEU A 269 18.98 5.47 8.61
CA LEU A 269 17.90 5.05 7.73
C LEU A 269 17.86 3.52 7.64
N ARG A 270 16.72 2.93 8.02
CA ARG A 270 16.42 1.50 7.86
C ARG A 270 15.65 1.25 6.58
N VAL A 271 14.60 2.01 6.35
CA VAL A 271 13.71 1.87 5.21
C VAL A 271 13.16 3.23 4.82
N VAL A 272 13.06 3.51 3.54
CA VAL A 272 12.18 4.55 2.99
C VAL A 272 11.21 3.85 2.05
N TYR A 273 9.93 4.16 2.16
CA TYR A 273 8.91 3.53 1.32
C TYR A 273 7.86 4.56 0.87
N PRO A 274 7.42 4.54 -0.41
CA PRO A 274 7.92 3.70 -1.50
C PRO A 274 9.29 4.18 -2.02
N SER A 275 10.28 3.31 -2.11
CA SER A 275 11.61 3.59 -2.69
C SER A 275 11.66 3.37 -4.20
N ARG A 276 12.85 3.55 -4.81
CA ARG A 276 13.04 3.40 -6.26
C ARG A 276 12.74 1.97 -6.78
N THR A 277 12.81 0.95 -5.94
CA THR A 277 12.56 -0.45 -6.33
C THR A 277 11.18 -0.95 -5.92
N ASP A 278 10.38 -0.12 -5.24
CA ASP A 278 9.04 -0.49 -4.80
C ASP A 278 8.02 -0.10 -5.88
N LEU A 279 6.81 -0.68 -5.84
CA LEU A 279 5.77 -0.54 -6.86
C LEU A 279 6.15 -1.03 -8.27
N SER A 280 7.38 -1.48 -8.51
CA SER A 280 7.84 -1.94 -9.84
C SER A 280 7.36 -3.35 -10.20
N ALA A 281 7.14 -4.20 -9.19
CA ALA A 281 6.71 -5.59 -9.37
C ALA A 281 5.20 -5.73 -9.60
N VAL A 282 4.42 -4.68 -9.31
CA VAL A 282 3.00 -4.62 -9.69
C VAL A 282 2.93 -4.03 -11.09
N SER A 283 3.56 -4.73 -12.03
CA SER A 283 3.58 -4.39 -13.45
C SER A 283 2.21 -4.72 -14.07
N ASN A 284 1.15 -4.07 -13.58
CA ASN A 284 -0.10 -4.01 -14.30
C ASN A 284 0.19 -3.13 -15.53
N PRO A 285 0.03 -3.62 -16.78
CA PRO A 285 0.45 -2.91 -17.99
C PRO A 285 -0.29 -1.57 -18.25
N GLY A 286 -1.15 -1.13 -17.32
CA GLY A 286 -1.88 0.14 -17.36
C GLY A 286 -1.64 1.07 -16.17
N ILE A 287 -0.64 0.82 -15.31
CA ILE A 287 -0.29 1.73 -14.20
C ILE A 287 1.12 2.28 -14.37
N THR A 288 1.26 3.61 -14.34
CA THR A 288 2.54 4.32 -14.40
C THR A 288 2.90 4.85 -13.00
N VAL A 289 4.14 4.65 -12.55
CA VAL A 289 4.62 5.18 -11.27
C VAL A 289 5.50 6.40 -11.54
N ASN A 290 4.97 7.58 -11.28
CA ASN A 290 5.69 8.85 -11.40
C ASN A 290 6.41 9.12 -10.09
N ARG A 291 7.65 9.59 -10.15
CA ARG A 291 8.44 9.90 -8.96
C ARG A 291 8.97 11.31 -9.10
N ASN A 292 8.35 12.22 -8.37
CA ASN A 292 8.76 13.62 -8.31
C ASN A 292 9.87 13.75 -7.27
N TYR A 293 11.06 13.25 -7.65
CA TYR A 293 12.32 13.61 -7.00
C TYR A 293 12.80 14.91 -7.67
N GLU A 294 12.26 16.05 -7.24
CA GLU A 294 12.90 17.34 -7.56
C GLU A 294 14.21 17.49 -6.78
#